data_AF-A0A351BK73-F1
#
_entry.id   AF-A0A351BK73-F1
#
_cell.length_a   1.000
_cell.length_b   1.000
_cell.length_c   1.000
_cell.angle_alpha   90.00
_cell.angle_beta   90.00
_cell.angle_gamma   90.00
#
_symmetry.space_group_name_H-M   'P 1'
#
loop_
_entity.id
_entity.type
_entity.pdbx_description
1 polymer ?
#
loop_
_entity_poly.entity_id
_entity_poly.type
_entity_poly.pdbx_seq_one_letter_code
_entity_poly.pdbx_strand_id
1 'polypeptide(L)' 'MGNICRSPIAEAVARTLAQQQGLGRDLDFDSAGTHGHYHAGEAPDPRARR' A
#
# COMPACT_ATOMS: atom_id res chain seq x y z
N MET A 1 11.24 2.89 8.36
CA MET A 1 10.60 1.98 7.37
C MET A 1 10.18 2.80 6.15
N GLY A 2 10.39 2.31 4.93
CA GLY A 2 10.38 3.14 3.71
C GLY A 2 9.21 3.00 2.74
N ASN A 3 8.08 2.39 3.13
CA ASN A 3 6.93 2.22 2.22
C ASN A 3 7.15 1.42 0.93
N ILE A 4 8.02 0.40 0.94
CA ILE A 4 8.31 -0.37 -0.29
C ILE A 4 7.95 -1.85 -0.24
N CYS A 5 7.77 -2.47 0.94
CA CYS A 5 7.37 -3.89 1.02
C CYS A 5 6.02 -4.05 1.73
N ARG A 6 6.01 -3.92 3.06
CA ARG A 6 4.87 -4.36 3.88
C ARG A 6 3.64 -3.45 3.74
N SER A 7 3.84 -2.13 3.83
CA SER A 7 2.72 -1.18 3.82
C SER A 7 2.03 -1.05 2.45
N PRO A 8 2.72 -1.04 1.28
CA PRO A 8 2.04 -1.11 -0.01
C PRO A 8 1.25 -2.41 -0.22
N ILE A 9 1.76 -3.55 0.27
CA ILE A 9 1.03 -4.83 0.23
C ILE A 9 -0.25 -4.72 1.06
N ALA A 10 -0.15 -4.20 2.28
CA ALA A 10 -1.30 -4.05 3.16
C ALA A 10 -2.39 -3.16 2.53
N GLU A 11 -2.00 -2.04 1.91
CA GLU A 11 -2.92 -1.17 1.20
C GLU A 11 -3.64 -1.90 0.04
N ALA A 12 -2.89 -2.59 -0.82
CA ALA A 12 -3.44 -3.31 -1.95
C ALA A 12 -4.43 -4.42 -1.53
N VAL A 13 -4.08 -5.18 -0.48
CA VAL A 13 -4.94 -6.23 0.08
C VAL A 13 -6.20 -5.62 0.69
N ALA A 14 -6.08 -4.57 1.50
CA ALA A 14 -7.22 -3.92 2.14
C ALA A 14 -8.20 -3.33 1.11
N ARG A 15 -7.68 -2.65 0.09
CA ARG A 15 -8.47 -2.11 -1.03
C ARG A 15 -9.23 -3.22 -1.77
N THR A 16 -8.56 -4.34 -2.04
CA THR A 16 -9.17 -5.49 -2.74
C THR A 16 -10.31 -6.10 -1.92
N LEU A 17 -10.10 -6.30 -0.61
CA LEU A 17 -11.12 -6.82 0.28
C LEU A 17 -12.32 -5.86 0.39
N ALA A 18 -12.08 -4.56 0.49
CA ALA A 18 -13.14 -3.57 0.53
C ALA A 18 -13.97 -3.57 -0.76
N GLN A 19 -13.34 -3.70 -1.92
CA GLN A 19 -14.04 -3.85 -3.20
C GLN A 19 -14.92 -5.11 -3.23
N GLN A 20 -14.40 -6.24 -2.76
CA GLN A 20 -15.16 -7.50 -2.69
C GLN A 20 -16.38 -7.42 -1.76
N GLN A 21 -16.31 -6.58 -0.72
CA GLN A 21 -17.41 -6.34 0.20
C GLN A 21 -18.35 -5.20 -0.25
N GLY A 22 -18.13 -4.62 -1.44
CA GLY A 22 -18.92 -3.50 -1.96
C GLY A 22 -18.61 -2.14 -1.33
N LEU A 23 -17.60 -2.05 -0.45
CA LEU A 23 -17.18 -0.84 0.27
C LEU A 23 -16.11 -0.03 -0.47
N GLY A 24 -15.72 -0.44 -1.68
CA GLY A 24 -14.60 0.15 -2.41
C GLY A 24 -14.78 1.62 -2.82
N ARG A 25 -15.99 2.19 -2.67
CA ARG A 25 -16.28 3.61 -2.92
C ARG A 25 -16.43 4.42 -1.64
N ASP A 26 -16.58 3.75 -0.50
CA ASP A 26 -16.83 4.38 0.80
C ASP A 26 -15.54 4.56 1.60
N LEU A 27 -14.47 3.86 1.20
CA LEU A 27 -13.20 3.82 1.90
C LEU A 27 -12.07 4.27 0.96
N ASP A 28 -11.22 5.15 1.46
CA ASP A 28 -9.96 5.51 0.83
C ASP A 28 -8.79 4.81 1.54
N PHE A 29 -7.76 4.47 0.78
CA PHE A 29 -6.61 3.70 1.25
C PHE A 29 -5.33 4.40 0.81
N ASP A 30 -4.43 4.57 1.77
CA ASP A 30 -3.10 5.13 1.57
C ASP A 30 -2.10 4.37 2.45
N SER A 31 -0.82 4.41 2.07
CA SER A 31 0.27 3.81 2.81
C SER A 31 1.50 4.72 2.83
N ALA A 32 2.18 4.75 3.97
CA ALA A 32 3.33 5.63 4.18
C ALA A 32 4.45 4.94 4.96
N GLY A 33 5.66 5.46 4.77
CA GLY A 33 6.86 5.02 5.47
C GLY A 33 7.25 6.06 6.53
N THR A 34 7.60 5.61 7.73
CA THR A 34 8.09 6.51 8.79
C THR A 34 9.41 7.18 8.45
N HIS A 35 10.15 6.67 7.46
CA HIS A 35 11.43 7.22 7.02
C HIS A 35 11.26 7.73 5.58
N GLY A 36 10.75 8.95 5.45
CA GLY A 36 10.47 9.57 4.16
C GLY A 36 11.72 9.72 3.27
N HIS A 37 12.90 10.01 3.84
CA HIS A 37 14.09 10.29 3.03
C HIS A 37 14.69 9.10 2.28
N TYR A 38 14.41 7.87 2.70
CA TYR A 38 15.12 6.69 2.17
C TYR A 38 14.50 6.10 0.91
N HIS A 39 13.19 6.30 0.69
CA HIS A 39 12.44 5.67 -0.41
C HIS A 39 11.23 6.51 -0.87
N ALA A 40 11.16 7.81 -0.52
CA ALA A 40 10.07 8.65 -0.99
C ALA A 40 10.07 8.73 -2.53
N GLY A 41 8.91 8.43 -3.13
CA GLY A 41 8.74 8.42 -4.59
C GLY A 41 9.22 7.16 -5.28
N GLU A 42 9.83 6.21 -4.56
CA GLU A 42 10.21 4.92 -5.12
C GLU A 42 9.01 3.98 -5.25
N ALA A 43 9.02 3.16 -6.29
CA ALA A 43 8.03 2.11 -6.44
C ALA A 43 8.20 1.03 -5.35
N PRO A 44 7.12 0.30 -4.98
CA PRO A 44 7.24 -0.87 -4.12
C PRO A 44 8.27 -1.86 -4.65
N ASP A 45 8.97 -2.52 -3.73
CA ASP A 45 9.98 -3.53 -4.00
C ASP A 45 9.44 -4.58 -4.98
N PRO A 46 10.20 -4.98 -6.01
CA PRO A 46 9.73 -5.94 -7.00
C PRO A 46 9.22 -7.26 -6.42
N ARG A 47 9.72 -7.69 -5.25
CA ARG A 47 9.26 -8.91 -4.57
C ARG A 47 7.86 -8.76 -3.98
N ALA A 48 7.46 -7.53 -3.65
CA ALA A 48 6.13 -7.18 -3.15
C ALA A 48 5.10 -6.97 -4.28
N ARG A 49 5.53 -7.03 -5.54
CA ARG A 49 4.71 -6.80 -6.75
C ARG A 49 4.44 -8.06 -7.57
N ARG A 50 4.87 -9.23 -7.09
CA ARG A 50 4.59 -10.54 -7.70
C ARG A 50 3.30 -11.11 -7.13
#